data_AF-A0A935FZS9-F1
#
_entry.id   AF-A0A935FZS9-F1
#
_cell.length_a   1.000
_cell.length_b   1.000
_cell.length_c   1.000
_cell.angle_alpha   90.00
_cell.angle_beta   90.00
_cell.angle_gamma   90.00
#
_symmetry.space_group_name_H-M   'P 1'
#
loop_
_entity.id
_entity.type
_entity.pdbx_description
1 polymer ?
#
loop_
_entity_poly.entity_id
_entity_poly.type
_entity_poly.pdbx_seq_one_letter_code
_entity_poly.pdbx_strand_id
1 'polypeptide(L)'
;MTARQVEFPKTEVLQRLALSDSGFVFDPLSGASYTVNTTGIALLRRLQHYDGDITRLVAGLRTEFEVDAAVAEQDTVEFAGVLRSYFK
;
A
#
# COMPACT_ATOMS: atom_id res chain seq x y z
N MET A 1 -10.07 -13.11 16.08
CA MET A 1 -9.60 -11.84 15.46
C MET A 1 -10.59 -11.49 14.38
N THR A 2 -11.38 -10.44 14.60
CA THR A 2 -12.44 -10.01 13.69
C THR A 2 -11.78 -9.58 12.38
N ALA A 3 -12.14 -10.20 11.26
CA ALA A 3 -11.66 -9.80 9.95
C ALA A 3 -12.07 -8.34 9.72
N ARG A 4 -11.17 -7.41 10.00
CA ARG A 4 -11.36 -6.00 9.67
C ARG A 4 -11.32 -5.96 8.15
N GLN A 5 -12.47 -5.73 7.50
CA GLN A 5 -12.49 -5.47 6.07
C GLN A 5 -11.72 -4.17 5.85
N VAL A 6 -10.47 -4.29 5.43
CA VAL A 6 -9.64 -3.16 5.02
C VAL A 6 -9.99 -2.86 3.58
N GLU A 7 -10.43 -1.64 3.34
CA GLU A 7 -10.73 -1.14 2.01
C GLU A 7 -9.52 -0.37 1.47
N PHE A 8 -9.15 -0.66 0.24
CA PHE A 8 -8.11 0.05 -0.50
C PHE A 8 -8.74 0.89 -1.61
N PRO A 9 -8.05 1.94 -2.10
CA PRO A 9 -8.46 2.61 -3.33
C PRO A 9 -8.57 1.61 -4.47
N LYS A 10 -9.37 1.97 -5.48
CA LYS A 10 -9.57 1.14 -6.67
C LYS A 10 -8.23 0.80 -7.33
N THR A 11 -8.09 -0.44 -7.80
CA THR A 11 -6.86 -0.94 -8.41
C THR A 11 -6.39 -0.05 -9.57
N GLU A 12 -7.31 0.49 -10.38
CA GLU A 12 -6.95 1.37 -11.50
C GLU A 12 -6.30 2.68 -11.04
N VAL A 13 -6.69 3.19 -9.87
CA VAL A 13 -6.07 4.39 -9.27
C VAL A 13 -4.65 4.09 -8.81
N LEU A 14 -4.42 2.91 -8.22
CA LEU A 14 -3.11 2.51 -7.73
C LEU A 14 -2.16 2.15 -8.88
N GLN A 15 -2.66 1.47 -9.93
CA GLN A 15 -1.88 1.06 -11.10
C GLN A 15 -1.32 2.22 -11.92
N ARG A 16 -2.00 3.36 -11.96
CA ARG A 16 -1.49 4.54 -12.67
C ARG A 16 -0.40 5.30 -11.93
N LEU A 17 -0.22 5.06 -10.62
CA LEU A 17 0.80 5.76 -9.84
C LEU A 17 2.19 5.37 -10.34
N ALA A 18 2.99 6.36 -10.70
CA ALA A 18 4.38 6.16 -11.04
C ALA A 18 5.21 6.13 -9.76
N LEU A 19 5.93 5.02 -9.52
CA LEU A 19 6.71 4.76 -8.32
C LEU A 19 8.20 4.74 -8.66
N SER A 20 9.03 5.42 -7.86
CA SER A 20 10.48 5.25 -7.90
C SER A 20 10.96 4.31 -6.80
N ASP A 21 12.18 3.78 -6.95
CA ASP A 21 12.85 3.03 -5.86
C ASP A 21 13.21 3.93 -4.66
N SER A 22 13.35 5.25 -4.90
CA SER A 22 13.70 6.23 -3.87
C SER A 22 12.53 6.70 -2.99
N GLY A 23 11.31 6.21 -3.24
CA GLY A 23 10.13 6.62 -2.46
C GLY A 23 9.26 7.69 -3.10
N PHE A 24 9.55 8.12 -4.33
CA PHE A 24 8.73 9.11 -5.03
C PHE A 24 7.50 8.46 -5.65
N VAL A 25 6.34 9.08 -5.47
CA VAL A 25 5.06 8.65 -6.02
C VAL A 25 4.43 9.81 -6.77
N PHE A 26 4.11 9.60 -8.05
CA PHE A 26 3.44 10.60 -8.87
C PHE A 26 2.10 10.07 -9.40
N ASP A 27 1.04 10.85 -9.20
CA ASP A 27 -0.26 10.60 -9.82
C ASP A 27 -0.38 11.43 -11.10
N PRO A 28 -0.26 10.81 -12.29
CA PRO A 28 -0.32 11.54 -13.57
C PRO A 28 -1.71 12.14 -13.86
N LEU A 29 -2.77 11.67 -13.20
CA LEU A 29 -4.11 12.22 -13.42
C LEU A 29 -4.31 13.56 -12.69
N SER A 30 -3.87 13.64 -11.43
CA SER A 30 -4.02 14.84 -10.60
C SER A 30 -2.82 15.78 -10.67
N GLY A 31 -1.66 15.30 -11.13
CA GLY A 31 -0.39 16.02 -11.07
C GLY A 31 0.24 16.04 -9.67
N ALA A 32 -0.37 15.35 -8.69
CA ALA A 32 0.13 15.32 -7.33
C ALA A 32 1.39 14.46 -7.21
N SER A 33 2.31 14.91 -6.36
CA SER A 33 3.54 14.20 -6.04
C SER A 33 3.63 13.97 -4.53
N TYR A 34 4.06 12.77 -4.14
CA TYR A 34 4.20 12.35 -2.76
C TYR A 34 5.56 11.68 -2.55
N THR A 35 5.95 11.60 -1.29
CA THR A 35 7.07 10.79 -0.84
C THR A 35 6.56 9.76 0.15
N VAL A 36 6.94 8.50 -0.04
CA VAL A 36 6.62 7.41 0.87
C VAL A 36 7.92 6.70 1.26
N ASN A 37 7.91 6.08 2.44
CA ASN A 37 9.05 5.28 2.89
C ASN A 37 9.12 3.93 2.14
N THR A 38 10.15 3.15 2.45
CA THR A 38 10.39 1.84 1.81
C THR A 38 9.21 0.88 1.98
N THR A 39 8.63 0.79 3.17
CA THR A 39 7.44 -0.04 3.43
C THR A 39 6.24 0.41 2.60
N GLY A 40 6.03 1.72 2.45
CA GLY A 40 4.98 2.29 1.62
C GLY A 40 5.16 1.97 0.13
N ILE A 41 6.39 2.05 -0.40
CA ILE A 41 6.69 1.59 -1.78
C ILE A 41 6.40 0.10 -1.91
N ALA A 42 6.86 -0.72 -0.96
CA ALA A 42 6.66 -2.15 -0.97
C ALA A 42 5.16 -2.53 -0.98
N LEU A 43 4.33 -1.81 -0.22
CA LEU A 43 2.88 -1.95 -0.22
C LEU A 43 2.24 -1.48 -1.52
N LEU A 44 2.59 -0.29 -2.02
CA LEU A 44 2.04 0.25 -3.27
C LEU A 44 2.31 -0.68 -4.45
N ARG A 45 3.54 -1.18 -4.61
CA ARG A 45 3.89 -2.13 -5.67
C ARG A 45 3.05 -3.40 -5.59
N ARG A 46 2.85 -3.94 -4.39
CA ARG A 46 2.00 -5.12 -4.22
C ARG A 46 0.53 -4.83 -4.51
N LEU A 47 0.03 -3.68 -4.08
CA LEU A 47 -1.34 -3.25 -4.35
C LEU A 47 -1.62 -3.06 -5.84
N GLN A 48 -0.63 -2.67 -6.64
CA GLN A 48 -0.74 -2.62 -8.10
C GLN A 48 -0.96 -4.01 -8.75
N HIS A 49 -0.66 -5.10 -8.03
CA HIS A 49 -0.70 -6.48 -8.55
C HIS A 49 -1.73 -7.41 -7.88
N TYR A 50 -2.17 -7.13 -6.64
CA TYR A 50 -2.92 -8.09 -5.81
C TYR A 50 -4.33 -7.67 -5.39
N ASP A 51 -4.96 -6.68 -6.05
CA ASP A 51 -6.37 -6.27 -5.81
C ASP A 51 -6.73 -6.05 -4.32
N GLY A 52 -5.76 -5.62 -3.51
CA GLY A 52 -5.99 -5.35 -2.08
C GLY A 52 -6.16 -6.60 -1.19
N ASP A 53 -5.69 -7.78 -1.60
CA ASP A 53 -5.66 -8.97 -0.72
C ASP A 53 -4.73 -8.75 0.49
N ILE A 54 -5.31 -8.32 1.61
CA ILE A 54 -4.59 -8.02 2.85
C ILE A 54 -3.76 -9.19 3.36
N THR A 55 -4.21 -10.43 3.19
CA THR A 55 -3.46 -11.60 3.69
C THR A 55 -2.15 -11.75 2.92
N ARG A 56 -2.19 -11.54 1.59
CA ARG A 56 -0.99 -11.54 0.75
C ARG A 56 -0.08 -10.36 1.02
N LEU A 57 -0.64 -9.17 1.25
CA LEU A 57 0.13 -7.97 1.59
C LEU A 57 0.91 -8.18 2.89
N VAL A 58 0.23 -8.63 3.94
CA VAL A 58 0.83 -8.90 5.25
C VAL A 58 1.89 -9.99 5.13
N ALA A 59 1.60 -11.12 4.48
CA ALA A 59 2.60 -12.18 4.28
C ALA A 59 3.84 -11.70 3.50
N GLY A 60 3.63 -10.82 2.51
CA GLY A 60 4.70 -10.22 1.73
C GLY A 60 5.59 -9.29 2.57
N LEU A 61 4.99 -8.45 3.42
CA LEU A 61 5.74 -7.56 4.31
C LEU A 61 6.51 -8.30 5.39
N ARG A 62 5.89 -9.33 6.00
CA ARG A 62 6.56 -10.16 7.01
C ARG A 62 7.83 -10.79 6.47
N THR A 63 7.76 -11.31 5.24
CA THR A 63 8.91 -11.95 4.59
C THR A 63 9.98 -10.93 4.19
N GLU A 64 9.58 -9.78 3.65
CA GLU A 64 10.53 -8.76 3.16
C GLU A 64 11.25 -8.02 4.30
N PHE A 65 10.55 -7.70 5.37
CA PHE A 65 11.06 -6.88 6.48
C PHE A 65 11.35 -7.68 7.76
N GLU A 66 11.16 -9.00 7.73
CA GLU A 66 11.39 -9.91 8.87
C GLU A 66 10.65 -9.49 10.15
N VAL A 67 9.38 -9.10 10.00
CA VAL A 67 8.53 -8.62 11.11
C VAL A 67 7.40 -9.59 11.47
N ASP A 68 6.88 -9.43 12.68
CA ASP A 68 5.71 -10.17 13.15
C ASP A 68 4.44 -9.81 12.38
N ALA A 69 3.50 -10.75 12.35
CA ALA A 69 2.22 -10.58 11.65
C ALA A 69 1.44 -9.37 12.15
N ALA A 70 1.43 -9.14 13.47
CA ALA A 70 0.71 -8.03 14.07
C ALA A 70 1.27 -6.67 13.61
N VAL A 71 2.60 -6.55 13.46
CA VAL A 71 3.25 -5.33 12.98
C VAL A 71 2.92 -5.09 11.51
N ALA A 72 3.12 -6.11 10.66
CA ALA A 72 2.80 -6.02 9.24
C ALA A 72 1.31 -5.74 8.97
N GLU A 73 0.40 -6.33 9.76
CA GLU A 73 -1.03 -6.07 9.68
C GLU A 73 -1.37 -4.63 10.07
N GLN A 74 -0.81 -4.14 11.18
CA GLN A 74 -1.01 -2.76 11.63
C GLN A 74 -0.54 -1.75 10.56
N ASP A 75 0.68 -1.92 10.05
CA ASP A 75 1.24 -1.06 9.00
C ASP A 75 0.37 -1.06 7.74
N THR A 76 -0.12 -2.24 7.34
CA THR A 76 -1.01 -2.38 6.17
C THR A 76 -2.34 -1.64 6.38
N VAL A 77 -2.95 -1.80 7.56
CA VAL A 77 -4.24 -1.17 7.91
C VAL A 77 -4.11 0.35 7.99
N GLU A 78 -3.06 0.85 8.65
CA GLU A 78 -2.79 2.28 8.78
C GLU A 78 -2.53 2.90 7.40
N PHE A 79 -1.68 2.27 6.59
CA PHE A 79 -1.36 2.77 5.27
C PHE A 79 -2.56 2.73 4.33
N ALA A 80 -3.44 1.73 4.42
CA ALA A 80 -4.71 1.73 3.70
C ALA A 80 -5.56 2.96 4.05
N GLY A 81 -5.58 3.36 5.33
CA GLY A 81 -6.23 4.59 5.77
C GLY A 81 -5.64 5.85 5.14
N VAL A 82 -4.31 5.94 5.08
CA VAL A 82 -3.60 7.03 4.40
C VAL A 82 -3.99 7.05 2.92
N LEU A 83 -3.91 5.92 2.22
CA LEU A 83 -4.22 5.85 0.79
C LEU A 83 -5.64 6.32 0.49
N ARG A 84 -6.65 5.91 1.26
CA ARG A 84 -8.03 6.37 1.08
C ARG A 84 -8.22 7.88 1.30
N SER A 85 -7.35 8.53 2.07
CA SER A 85 -7.42 9.97 2.30
C SER A 85 -6.90 10.79 1.11
N TYR A 86 -5.97 10.23 0.33
CA TYR A 86 -5.36 10.88 -0.83
C TYR A 86 -5.95 10.42 -2.18
N PHE A 87 -6.39 9.17 -2.26
CA PHE A 87 -6.83 8.52 -3.48
C PHE A 87 -8.26 8.01 -3.29
N LYS A 88 -9.22 8.63 -3.99
CA LYS A 88 -10.63 8.24 -4.01
C LYS A 88 -10.95 7.42 -5.25
#